data_AF-A0A923YM87-F1
#
_entry.id   AF-A0A923YM87-F1
#
_cell.length_a   1.000
_cell.length_b   1.000
_cell.length_c   1.000
_cell.angle_alpha   90.00
_cell.angle_beta   90.00
_cell.angle_gamma   90.00
#
_symmetry.space_group_name_H-M   'P 1'
#
loop_
_entity.id
_entity.type
_entity.pdbx_description
1 polymer ?
#
loop_
_entity_poly.entity_id
_entity_poly.type
_entity_poly.pdbx_seq_one_letter_code
_entity_poly.pdbx_strand_id
1 'polypeptide(L)'
;WGNNGSVKQYYTTQTNGKVAINSQVLAINVPNTFAYYHTNKEQLLRDMVANINTTYPSGFTNLTAHPTENRIRHFLVLSRGSDGDGVSFGFDYGLSVLNNGVALPIGNAAFAGWLSSQQPEINVICHEMGHSVFSWTDFYNTKYANDYNMGHYCLMGSGGKLGSQMPIDPALRNFNNWITTVNEINNNTTQTYSVVSNNSNQIYKYTNTHNSKEYFLITSYVHGGY
;
A
#
# COMPACT_ATOMS: atom_id res chain seq x y z
N TRP A 1 0.84 2.72 19.97
CA TRP A 1 1.41 1.96 18.85
C TRP A 1 2.52 2.80 18.25
N GLY A 2 3.78 2.34 18.25
CA GLY A 2 4.98 3.09 17.86
C GLY A 2 5.12 3.39 16.37
N ASN A 3 4.01 3.54 15.65
CA ASN A 3 3.97 3.92 14.24
C ASN A 3 4.24 5.42 14.12
N ASN A 4 5.17 5.82 13.24
CA ASN A 4 5.46 7.23 13.00
C ASN A 4 4.43 7.83 12.02
N GLY A 5 3.27 8.22 12.53
CA GLY A 5 2.19 8.81 11.75
C GLY A 5 1.09 7.83 11.32
N SER A 6 0.24 8.28 10.39
CA SER A 6 -0.93 7.54 9.87
C SER A 6 -0.77 7.19 8.38
N VAL A 7 -1.55 6.23 7.88
CA VAL A 7 -1.57 5.87 6.44
C VAL A 7 -1.86 7.09 5.58
N LYS A 8 -2.79 7.94 6.04
CA LYS A 8 -3.09 9.23 5.41
C LYS A 8 -1.86 10.12 5.36
N GLN A 9 -1.17 10.32 6.48
CA GLN A 9 0.04 11.13 6.53
C GLN A 9 1.16 10.57 5.65
N TYR A 10 1.34 9.24 5.62
CA TYR A 10 2.32 8.58 4.77
C TYR A 10 2.08 8.93 3.29
N TYR A 11 0.87 8.68 2.79
CA TYR A 11 0.54 8.97 1.39
C TYR A 11 0.53 10.46 1.09
N THR A 12 0.05 11.32 1.98
CA THR A 12 0.16 12.79 1.80
C THR A 12 1.61 13.20 1.61
N THR A 13 2.54 12.70 2.45
CA THR A 13 3.97 13.02 2.33
C THR A 13 4.56 12.44 1.04
N GLN A 14 4.39 11.14 0.79
CA GLN A 14 5.02 10.46 -0.35
C GLN A 14 4.49 10.93 -1.71
N THR A 15 3.27 11.47 -1.76
CA THR A 15 2.64 11.97 -2.99
C THR A 15 2.71 13.49 -3.13
N ASN A 16 3.36 14.19 -2.19
CA ASN A 16 3.35 15.65 -2.11
C ASN A 16 1.92 16.24 -2.13
N GLY A 17 1.03 15.63 -1.36
CA GLY A 17 -0.37 16.04 -1.22
C GLY A 17 -1.28 15.72 -2.42
N LYS A 18 -0.76 15.09 -3.48
CA LYS A 18 -1.54 14.78 -4.69
C LYS A 18 -2.54 13.63 -4.48
N VAL A 19 -2.32 12.81 -3.46
CA VAL A 19 -3.25 11.74 -3.08
C VAL A 19 -3.73 11.94 -1.65
N ALA A 20 -5.04 11.94 -1.46
CA ALA A 20 -5.70 11.94 -0.16
C ALA A 20 -6.32 10.56 0.11
N ILE A 21 -5.87 9.90 1.18
CA ILE A 21 -6.46 8.65 1.66
C ILE A 21 -7.37 8.94 2.85
N ASN A 22 -8.63 8.52 2.75
CA ASN A 22 -9.59 8.52 3.85
C ASN A 22 -10.21 7.12 3.94
N SER A 23 -10.06 6.49 5.10
CA SER A 23 -10.51 5.11 5.33
C SER A 23 -11.66 5.07 6.33
N GLN A 24 -12.62 4.18 6.09
CA GLN A 24 -13.57 3.75 7.11
C GLN A 24 -12.94 2.59 7.89
N VAL A 25 -12.88 2.70 9.22
CA VAL A 25 -12.28 1.68 10.08
C VAL A 25 -13.37 1.11 10.97
N LEU A 26 -13.55 -0.21 10.92
CA LEU A 26 -14.64 -0.92 11.59
C LEU A 26 -14.05 -1.97 12.54
N ALA A 27 -14.66 -2.10 13.71
CA ALA A 27 -14.46 -3.26 14.58
C ALA A 27 -15.61 -4.24 14.34
N ILE A 28 -15.30 -5.46 13.88
CA ILE A 28 -16.28 -6.49 13.55
C ILE A 28 -15.97 -7.75 14.35
N ASN A 29 -16.97 -8.29 15.02
CA ASN A 29 -16.92 -9.63 15.60
C ASN A 29 -17.45 -10.62 14.56
N VAL A 30 -16.90 -11.82 14.51
CA VAL A 30 -17.33 -12.88 13.59
C VAL A 30 -17.71 -14.13 14.40
N PRO A 31 -18.64 -14.97 13.92
CA PRO A 31 -19.28 -16.00 14.74
C PRO A 31 -18.37 -17.18 15.10
N ASN A 32 -17.43 -17.54 14.23
CA ASN A 32 -16.55 -18.69 14.45
C ASN A 32 -15.21 -18.33 15.11
N THR A 33 -14.48 -19.36 15.53
CA THR A 33 -13.19 -19.22 16.19
C THR A 33 -12.08 -18.86 15.20
N PHE A 34 -10.97 -18.35 15.73
CA PHE A 34 -9.76 -18.12 14.92
C PHE A 34 -9.30 -19.39 14.18
N ALA A 35 -9.26 -20.54 14.86
CA ALA A 35 -8.83 -21.80 14.27
C ALA A 35 -9.71 -22.24 13.09
N TYR A 36 -11.01 -21.94 13.13
CA TYR A 36 -11.91 -22.20 12.01
C TYR A 36 -11.54 -21.32 10.80
N TYR A 37 -11.38 -20.01 10.99
CA TYR A 37 -11.08 -19.10 9.88
C TYR A 37 -9.67 -19.24 9.33
N HIS A 38 -8.75 -19.82 10.10
CA HIS A 38 -7.40 -20.11 9.63
C HIS A 38 -7.41 -21.00 8.37
N THR A 39 -8.29 -22.00 8.33
CA THR A 39 -8.49 -22.89 7.17
C THR A 39 -9.65 -22.47 6.26
N ASN A 40 -10.52 -21.56 6.72
CA ASN A 40 -11.72 -21.10 6.00
C ASN A 40 -11.70 -19.57 5.76
N LYS A 41 -10.63 -19.06 5.14
CA LYS A 41 -10.41 -17.61 4.95
C LYS A 41 -11.51 -16.93 4.13
N GLU A 42 -12.11 -17.65 3.17
CA GLU A 42 -13.27 -17.14 2.42
C GLU A 42 -14.50 -16.96 3.31
N GLN A 43 -14.78 -17.92 4.19
CA GLN A 43 -15.90 -17.81 5.13
C GLN A 43 -15.72 -16.63 6.09
N LEU A 44 -14.47 -16.33 6.50
CA LEU A 44 -14.19 -15.14 7.30
C LEU A 44 -14.70 -13.88 6.62
N LEU A 45 -14.41 -13.70 5.32
CA LEU A 45 -14.86 -12.52 4.59
C LEU A 45 -16.39 -12.49 4.45
N ARG A 46 -17.02 -13.63 4.14
CA ARG A 46 -18.49 -13.75 4.05
C ARG A 46 -19.16 -13.32 5.37
N ASP A 47 -18.66 -13.84 6.49
CA ASP A 47 -19.19 -13.53 7.83
C ASP A 47 -18.92 -12.08 8.22
N MET A 48 -17.75 -11.53 7.88
CA MET A 48 -17.44 -10.11 8.08
C MET A 48 -18.40 -9.21 7.29
N VAL A 49 -18.62 -9.48 6.00
CA VAL A 49 -19.49 -8.66 5.15
C VAL A 49 -20.95 -8.76 5.62
N ALA A 50 -21.42 -9.95 6.00
CA ALA A 50 -22.75 -10.12 6.59
C ALA A 50 -22.91 -9.29 7.87
N ASN A 51 -21.91 -9.29 8.75
CA ASN A 51 -21.94 -8.50 9.98
C ASN A 51 -21.82 -7.00 9.72
N ILE A 52 -21.04 -6.58 8.73
CA ILE A 52 -20.98 -5.18 8.29
C ILE A 52 -22.35 -4.71 7.81
N ASN A 53 -23.01 -5.47 6.92
CA ASN A 53 -24.33 -5.10 6.40
C ASN A 53 -25.42 -5.12 7.48
N THR A 54 -25.31 -6.00 8.48
CA THR A 54 -26.22 -6.04 9.62
C THR A 54 -26.01 -4.85 10.57
N THR A 55 -24.74 -4.49 10.82
CA THR A 55 -24.37 -3.40 11.75
C THR A 55 -24.58 -2.02 11.11
N TYR A 56 -24.37 -1.92 9.80
CA TYR A 56 -24.47 -0.70 9.01
C TYR A 56 -25.48 -0.89 7.86
N PRO A 57 -26.77 -1.04 8.18
CA PRO A 57 -27.81 -1.35 7.17
C PRO A 57 -28.04 -0.20 6.18
N SER A 58 -27.67 1.04 6.52
CA SER A 58 -27.69 2.17 5.61
C SER A 58 -26.42 2.26 4.73
N GLY A 59 -25.43 1.41 4.99
CA GLY A 59 -24.14 1.42 4.33
C GLY A 59 -23.24 2.58 4.72
N PHE A 60 -22.27 2.83 3.85
CA PHE A 60 -21.31 3.91 3.93
C PHE A 60 -21.63 5.01 2.93
N THR A 61 -20.99 6.16 3.08
CA THR A 61 -21.06 7.24 2.10
C THR A 61 -19.71 7.51 1.49
N ASN A 62 -19.69 7.77 0.19
CA ASN A 62 -18.51 8.20 -0.55
C ASN A 62 -17.32 7.22 -0.49
N LEU A 63 -17.59 5.90 -0.45
CA LEU A 63 -16.55 4.92 -0.75
C LEU A 63 -16.14 5.03 -2.22
N THR A 64 -14.83 4.96 -2.47
CA THR A 64 -14.27 5.02 -3.82
C THR A 64 -14.39 3.66 -4.51
N ALA A 65 -14.96 3.64 -5.71
CA ALA A 65 -14.96 2.46 -6.57
C ALA A 65 -13.64 2.31 -7.34
N HIS A 66 -13.31 1.09 -7.74
CA HIS A 66 -12.22 0.78 -8.64
C HIS A 66 -12.52 1.35 -10.03
N PRO A 67 -11.55 2.02 -10.69
CA PRO A 67 -11.80 2.80 -11.89
C PRO A 67 -12.28 1.96 -13.08
N THR A 68 -11.97 0.67 -13.09
CA THR A 68 -12.26 -0.24 -14.21
C THR A 68 -13.05 -1.49 -13.81
N GLU A 69 -13.19 -1.80 -12.52
CA GLU A 69 -13.70 -3.11 -12.05
C GLU A 69 -15.03 -2.99 -11.29
N ASN A 70 -15.59 -1.78 -11.15
CA ASN A 70 -16.88 -1.52 -10.50
C ASN A 70 -17.07 -2.21 -9.12
N ARG A 71 -16.00 -2.24 -8.33
CA ARG A 71 -15.94 -2.79 -6.96
C ARG A 71 -15.30 -1.78 -6.02
N ILE A 72 -15.31 -2.00 -4.71
CA ILE A 72 -14.59 -1.16 -3.77
C ILE A 72 -13.10 -1.08 -4.14
N ARG A 73 -12.51 0.12 -4.08
CA ARG A 73 -11.11 0.35 -4.49
C ARG A 73 -10.12 -0.41 -3.62
N HIS A 74 -10.34 -0.37 -2.31
CA HIS A 74 -9.48 -1.03 -1.33
C HIS A 74 -10.33 -1.52 -0.16
N PHE A 75 -10.15 -2.79 0.20
CA PHE A 75 -10.73 -3.41 1.39
C PHE A 75 -9.62 -4.19 2.07
N LEU A 76 -9.34 -3.86 3.34
CA LEU A 76 -8.26 -4.47 4.09
C LEU A 76 -8.79 -4.99 5.43
N VAL A 77 -8.41 -6.23 5.73
CA VAL A 77 -8.76 -6.94 6.94
C VAL A 77 -7.54 -6.99 7.84
N LEU A 78 -7.65 -6.32 8.99
CA LEU A 78 -6.69 -6.46 10.09
C LEU A 78 -7.17 -7.62 10.97
N SER A 79 -6.39 -8.69 11.06
CA SER A 79 -6.73 -9.84 11.90
C SER A 79 -5.63 -10.13 12.93
N ARG A 80 -6.05 -10.61 14.10
CA ARG A 80 -5.15 -11.20 15.11
C ARG A 80 -5.10 -12.70 14.83
N GLY A 81 -3.94 -13.24 14.46
CA GLY A 81 -3.80 -14.64 14.08
C GLY A 81 -2.41 -15.23 14.28
N SER A 82 -2.31 -16.56 14.25
CA SER A 82 -1.09 -17.33 14.52
C SER A 82 -0.03 -17.33 13.42
N ASP A 83 -0.33 -16.79 12.24
CA ASP A 83 0.62 -16.67 11.13
C ASP A 83 0.57 -15.24 10.61
N GLY A 84 1.67 -14.51 10.82
CA GLY A 84 1.81 -13.08 10.56
C GLY A 84 2.01 -12.73 9.08
N ASP A 85 1.26 -13.38 8.18
CA ASP A 85 1.45 -13.23 6.74
C ASP A 85 0.40 -12.30 6.12
N GLY A 86 0.90 -11.33 5.34
CA GLY A 86 0.11 -10.47 4.47
C GLY A 86 -0.15 -11.16 3.14
N VAL A 87 -1.42 -11.32 2.77
CA VAL A 87 -1.81 -11.98 1.51
C VAL A 87 -3.07 -11.31 0.96
N SER A 88 -3.04 -10.98 -0.33
CA SER A 88 -4.22 -10.56 -1.08
C SER A 88 -4.88 -11.80 -1.68
N PHE A 89 -6.16 -12.00 -1.38
CA PHE A 89 -6.96 -13.05 -2.00
C PHE A 89 -8.06 -12.41 -2.87
N GLY A 90 -8.26 -12.97 -4.05
CA GLY A 90 -9.49 -12.77 -4.81
C GLY A 90 -10.58 -13.66 -4.21
N PHE A 91 -11.78 -13.11 -4.06
CA PHE A 91 -12.91 -13.83 -3.48
C PHE A 91 -14.03 -14.01 -4.50
N ASP A 92 -14.91 -14.95 -4.19
CA ASP A 92 -16.09 -15.24 -4.98
C ASP A 92 -16.93 -14.00 -5.29
N TYR A 93 -17.42 -13.96 -6.52
CA TYR A 93 -18.34 -12.94 -7.01
C TYR A 93 -19.61 -12.89 -6.13
N GLY A 94 -19.98 -11.69 -5.66
CA GLY A 94 -21.28 -11.44 -5.04
C GLY A 94 -21.26 -10.82 -3.64
N LEU A 95 -20.11 -10.68 -2.99
CA LEU A 95 -20.01 -9.92 -1.75
C LEU A 95 -20.10 -8.43 -2.04
N SER A 96 -20.90 -7.70 -1.26
CA SER A 96 -21.05 -6.24 -1.40
C SER A 96 -21.38 -5.59 -0.07
N VAL A 97 -21.00 -4.33 0.06
CA VAL A 97 -21.48 -3.41 1.10
C VAL A 97 -22.29 -2.31 0.44
N LEU A 98 -23.21 -1.70 1.19
CA LEU A 98 -23.92 -0.54 0.68
C LEU A 98 -23.02 0.70 0.70
N ASN A 99 -23.02 1.44 -0.41
CA ASN A 99 -22.38 2.74 -0.57
C ASN A 99 -23.37 3.71 -1.20
N ASN A 100 -23.71 4.79 -0.49
CA ASN A 100 -24.77 5.73 -0.89
C ASN A 100 -26.11 5.01 -1.21
N GLY A 101 -26.45 3.97 -0.43
CA GLY A 101 -27.66 3.17 -0.61
C GLY A 101 -27.60 2.15 -1.78
N VAL A 102 -26.49 2.06 -2.51
CA VAL A 102 -26.30 1.13 -3.64
C VAL A 102 -25.26 0.07 -3.29
N ALA A 103 -25.49 -1.17 -3.69
CA ALA A 103 -24.53 -2.25 -3.49
C ALA A 103 -23.21 -1.95 -4.26
N LEU A 104 -22.10 -1.93 -3.53
CA LEU A 104 -20.75 -1.82 -4.06
C LEU A 104 -20.02 -3.15 -3.82
N PRO A 105 -19.70 -3.91 -4.88
CA PRO A 105 -19.02 -5.20 -4.74
C PRO A 105 -17.67 -5.12 -4.04
N ILE A 106 -17.31 -6.17 -3.31
CA ILE A 106 -15.96 -6.42 -2.79
C ILE A 106 -15.36 -7.51 -3.66
N GLY A 107 -14.39 -7.17 -4.52
CA GLY A 107 -13.76 -8.17 -5.40
C GLY A 107 -12.51 -8.81 -4.78
N ASN A 108 -11.66 -8.00 -4.15
CA ASN A 108 -10.43 -8.46 -3.50
C ASN A 108 -10.35 -7.87 -2.10
N ALA A 109 -9.78 -8.63 -1.16
CA ALA A 109 -9.46 -8.13 0.17
C ALA A 109 -7.99 -8.44 0.49
N ALA A 110 -7.28 -7.40 0.94
CA ALA A 110 -5.95 -7.54 1.50
C ALA A 110 -6.07 -8.00 2.95
N PHE A 111 -5.32 -9.04 3.34
CA PHE A 111 -5.24 -9.48 4.72
C PHE A 111 -3.91 -9.06 5.29
N ALA A 112 -3.94 -8.43 6.46
CA ALA A 112 -2.77 -8.19 7.26
C ALA A 112 -3.02 -8.85 8.63
N GLY A 113 -2.34 -9.97 8.84
CA GLY A 113 -2.40 -10.75 10.08
C GLY A 113 -1.21 -10.44 10.99
N TRP A 114 -1.44 -10.43 12.30
CA TRP A 114 -0.37 -10.35 13.28
C TRP A 114 -0.59 -11.34 14.42
N LEU A 115 0.51 -11.92 14.90
CA LEU A 115 0.52 -12.66 16.17
C LEU A 115 -0.02 -11.78 17.29
N SER A 116 -0.61 -12.40 18.32
CA SER A 116 -1.04 -11.68 19.54
C SER A 116 0.12 -10.96 20.23
N SER A 117 1.36 -11.42 20.01
CA SER A 117 2.60 -10.82 20.49
C SER A 117 3.18 -9.73 19.56
N GLN A 118 2.66 -9.57 18.34
CA GLN A 118 3.13 -8.62 17.35
C GLN A 118 2.21 -7.39 17.26
N GLN A 119 2.80 -6.26 16.86
CA GLN A 119 2.06 -5.02 16.66
C GLN A 119 1.77 -4.83 15.17
N PRO A 120 0.55 -4.37 14.81
CA PRO A 120 0.28 -4.00 13.44
C PRO A 120 1.13 -2.83 13.00
N GLU A 121 1.88 -3.06 11.93
CA GLU A 121 2.78 -2.08 11.37
C GLU A 121 2.12 -1.35 10.18
N ILE A 122 2.25 -0.02 10.17
CA ILE A 122 1.65 0.83 9.14
C ILE A 122 2.19 0.58 7.73
N ASN A 123 3.46 0.20 7.62
CA ASN A 123 4.12 -0.20 6.37
C ASN A 123 3.36 -1.31 5.64
N VAL A 124 2.88 -2.35 6.34
CA VAL A 124 2.13 -3.45 5.73
C VAL A 124 0.85 -2.92 5.11
N ILE A 125 0.11 -2.08 5.85
CA ILE A 125 -1.12 -1.46 5.33
C ILE A 125 -0.81 -0.58 4.11
N CYS A 126 0.25 0.23 4.17
CA CYS A 126 0.66 1.05 3.04
C CYS A 126 1.07 0.20 1.83
N HIS A 127 1.80 -0.90 2.03
CA HIS A 127 2.24 -1.83 0.99
C HIS A 127 1.04 -2.46 0.28
N GLU A 128 0.08 -3.02 1.02
CA GLU A 128 -1.14 -3.61 0.46
C GLU A 128 -2.03 -2.59 -0.26
N MET A 129 -2.06 -1.34 0.24
CA MET A 129 -2.68 -0.23 -0.49
C MET A 129 -1.96 0.06 -1.82
N GLY A 130 -0.65 -0.14 -1.89
CA GLY A 130 0.15 -0.06 -3.13
C GLY A 130 -0.45 -0.90 -4.26
N HIS A 131 -0.72 -2.17 -3.96
CA HIS A 131 -1.32 -3.10 -4.92
C HIS A 131 -2.75 -2.72 -5.33
N SER A 132 -3.60 -2.45 -4.36
CA SER A 132 -5.05 -2.30 -4.59
C SER A 132 -5.47 -0.91 -5.05
N VAL A 133 -4.79 0.13 -4.54
CA VAL A 133 -5.08 1.53 -4.90
C VAL A 133 -4.28 1.92 -6.14
N PHE A 134 -3.01 1.54 -6.28
CA PHE A 134 -2.16 2.04 -7.37
C PHE A 134 -1.71 0.97 -8.36
N SER A 135 -2.15 -0.29 -8.18
CA SER A 135 -1.81 -1.40 -9.08
C SER A 135 -0.30 -1.64 -9.18
N TRP A 136 0.44 -1.36 -8.11
CA TRP A 136 1.88 -1.65 -8.07
C TRP A 136 2.13 -3.13 -7.88
N THR A 137 3.21 -3.63 -8.46
CA THR A 137 3.70 -4.99 -8.23
C THR A 137 4.71 -4.99 -7.09
N ASP A 138 4.91 -6.16 -6.48
CA ASP A 138 6.05 -6.38 -5.60
C ASP A 138 7.37 -6.23 -6.36
N PHE A 139 8.33 -5.60 -5.71
CA PHE A 139 9.71 -5.41 -6.18
C PHE A 139 10.71 -6.27 -5.40
N TYR A 140 10.24 -7.12 -4.48
CA TYR A 140 11.02 -8.24 -3.97
C TYR A 140 10.75 -9.48 -4.82
N ASN A 141 11.72 -10.39 -4.84
CA ASN A 141 11.54 -11.66 -5.51
C ASN A 141 10.52 -12.54 -4.78
N THR A 142 9.39 -12.83 -5.43
CA THR A 142 8.35 -13.74 -4.93
C THR A 142 8.70 -15.23 -5.11
N LYS A 143 9.79 -15.53 -5.83
CA LYS A 143 10.23 -16.88 -6.22
C LYS A 143 11.69 -17.13 -5.81
N TYR A 144 11.93 -17.37 -4.51
CA TYR A 144 13.07 -18.06 -3.86
C TYR A 144 14.52 -18.00 -4.45
N ALA A 145 14.82 -17.13 -5.40
CA ALA A 145 16.13 -16.94 -5.97
C ALA A 145 16.69 -15.64 -5.39
N ASN A 146 17.80 -15.74 -4.69
CA ASN A 146 18.55 -14.57 -4.26
C ASN A 146 18.82 -13.67 -5.49
N ASP A 147 18.72 -12.35 -5.31
CA ASP A 147 19.52 -11.32 -6.02
C ASP A 147 18.80 -10.14 -6.68
N TYR A 148 17.46 -10.03 -6.68
CA TYR A 148 16.80 -8.79 -7.14
C TYR A 148 15.72 -8.34 -6.15
N ASN A 149 16.08 -7.41 -5.27
CA ASN A 149 15.13 -6.68 -4.45
C ASN A 149 15.57 -5.21 -4.40
N MET A 150 14.63 -4.28 -4.57
CA MET A 150 14.86 -2.87 -4.23
C MET A 150 15.10 -2.65 -2.73
N GLY A 151 14.92 -3.71 -1.94
CA GLY A 151 15.30 -3.86 -0.56
C GLY A 151 14.66 -2.76 0.27
N HIS A 152 15.48 -2.18 1.13
CA HIS A 152 15.04 -1.16 2.06
C HIS A 152 15.04 0.27 1.49
N TYR A 153 14.85 0.39 0.17
CA TYR A 153 14.71 1.68 -0.50
C TYR A 153 13.34 1.83 -1.18
N CYS A 154 12.47 0.83 -1.04
CA CYS A 154 11.15 0.84 -1.63
C CYS A 154 10.12 0.15 -0.72
N LEU A 155 8.95 0.78 -0.56
CA LEU A 155 7.76 0.21 0.07
C LEU A 155 7.40 -1.15 -0.54
N MET A 156 7.47 -1.28 -1.87
CA MET A 156 7.18 -2.53 -2.58
C MET A 156 8.34 -3.54 -2.55
N GLY A 157 9.50 -3.18 -2.00
CA GLY A 157 10.66 -4.06 -1.87
C GLY A 157 10.80 -4.70 -0.48
N SER A 158 10.42 -4.01 0.59
CA SER A 158 10.47 -4.61 1.93
C SER A 158 9.40 -4.15 2.91
N GLY A 159 8.53 -3.19 2.54
CA GLY A 159 7.58 -2.52 3.45
C GLY A 159 8.26 -1.62 4.48
N GLY A 160 9.26 -2.13 5.19
CA GLY A 160 9.99 -1.47 6.28
C GLY A 160 9.87 -2.28 7.56
N LYS A 161 10.07 -1.62 8.71
CA LYS A 161 9.80 -2.17 10.04
C LYS A 161 9.09 -1.14 10.92
N LEU A 162 8.61 -1.54 12.08
CA LEU A 162 8.01 -0.63 13.07
C LEU A 162 8.87 0.63 13.29
N GLY A 163 8.26 1.80 13.12
CA GLY A 163 8.92 3.11 13.29
C GLY A 163 9.76 3.61 12.11
N SER A 164 10.03 2.76 11.11
CA SER A 164 10.84 3.08 9.93
C SER A 164 10.12 2.67 8.65
N GLN A 165 9.15 3.47 8.20
CA GLN A 165 8.45 3.23 6.94
C GLN A 165 9.38 3.41 5.74
N MET A 166 9.32 2.49 4.78
CA MET A 166 10.07 2.64 3.53
C MET A 166 9.43 3.72 2.64
N PRO A 167 10.23 4.50 1.89
CA PRO A 167 9.71 5.44 0.92
C PRO A 167 9.07 4.71 -0.27
N ILE A 168 8.19 5.40 -1.00
CA ILE A 168 7.71 4.91 -2.29
C ILE A 168 8.83 5.14 -3.31
N ASP A 169 9.10 4.12 -4.12
CA ASP A 169 10.13 4.18 -5.16
C ASP A 169 10.00 5.46 -6.01
N PRO A 170 11.11 6.19 -6.25
CA PRO A 170 11.06 7.43 -7.02
C PRO A 170 10.56 7.25 -8.45
N ALA A 171 10.77 6.09 -9.09
CA ALA A 171 10.23 5.83 -10.42
C ALA A 171 8.71 5.65 -10.36
N LEU A 172 8.16 4.95 -9.36
CA LEU A 172 6.71 4.87 -9.14
C LEU A 172 6.11 6.26 -8.89
N ARG A 173 6.75 7.08 -8.04
CA ARG A 173 6.30 8.46 -7.79
C ARG A 173 6.37 9.32 -9.05
N ASN A 174 7.42 9.17 -9.86
CA ASN A 174 7.60 9.94 -11.08
C ASN A 174 6.58 9.51 -12.15
N PHE A 175 6.37 8.21 -12.30
CA PHE A 175 5.39 7.63 -13.21
C PHE A 175 3.96 8.11 -12.90
N ASN A 176 3.61 8.25 -11.62
CA ASN A 176 2.32 8.79 -11.20
C ASN A 176 2.24 10.32 -11.20
N ASN A 177 3.26 11.02 -11.73
CA ASN A 177 3.37 12.48 -11.73
C ASN A 177 3.30 13.11 -10.32
N TRP A 178 3.77 12.40 -9.30
CA TRP A 178 3.74 12.89 -7.92
C TRP A 178 4.89 13.83 -7.58
N ILE A 179 5.98 13.75 -8.32
CA ILE A 179 7.13 14.64 -8.19
C ILE A 179 6.91 15.88 -9.07
N THR A 180 7.00 17.06 -8.48
CA THR A 180 6.88 18.33 -9.22
C THR A 180 8.23 18.84 -9.70
N THR A 181 9.31 18.60 -8.93
CA THR A 181 10.63 19.13 -9.25
C THR A 181 11.54 18.02 -9.78
N VAL A 182 11.62 17.90 -11.11
CA VAL A 182 12.57 17.00 -11.80
C VAL A 182 13.75 17.82 -12.31
N ASN A 183 14.92 17.63 -11.72
CA ASN A 183 16.15 18.30 -12.15
C ASN A 183 16.89 17.40 -13.13
N GLU A 184 16.88 17.73 -14.41
CA GLU A 184 17.58 16.95 -15.44
C GLU A 184 19.10 17.16 -15.34
N ILE A 185 19.84 16.06 -15.23
CA ILE A 185 21.28 16.00 -15.31
C ILE A 185 21.65 15.83 -16.77
N ASN A 186 22.45 16.75 -17.30
CA ASN A 186 22.95 16.70 -18.66
C ASN A 186 24.42 16.25 -18.71
N ASN A 187 24.83 15.71 -19.85
CA ASN A 187 26.14 15.08 -20.06
C ASN A 187 27.30 16.08 -20.16
N ASN A 188 27.04 17.38 -19.98
CA ASN A 188 27.93 18.44 -20.44
C ASN A 188 28.66 19.16 -19.30
N THR A 189 28.59 18.68 -18.05
CA THR A 189 29.16 19.41 -16.90
C THR A 189 29.77 18.51 -15.82
N THR A 190 30.86 18.97 -15.21
CA THR A 190 31.32 18.53 -13.89
C THR A 190 30.58 19.33 -12.81
N GLN A 191 29.26 19.15 -12.72
CA GLN A 191 28.41 19.87 -11.79
C GLN A 191 28.22 19.11 -10.47
N THR A 192 28.27 19.83 -9.36
CA THR A 192 27.87 19.31 -8.04
C THR A 192 26.38 19.55 -7.83
N TYR A 193 25.63 18.50 -7.47
CA TYR A 193 24.21 18.57 -7.14
C TYR A 193 24.00 18.39 -5.64
N SER A 194 23.27 19.31 -5.00
CA SER A 194 22.89 19.20 -3.59
C SER A 194 21.51 18.56 -3.47
N VAL A 195 21.46 17.31 -3.02
CA VAL A 195 20.20 16.57 -2.86
C VAL A 195 19.67 16.74 -1.44
N VAL A 196 18.42 17.18 -1.29
CA VAL A 196 17.76 17.25 0.00
C VAL A 196 17.25 15.85 0.37
N SER A 197 17.74 15.29 1.46
CA SER A 197 17.32 13.97 1.93
C SER A 197 15.85 13.95 2.34
N ASN A 198 15.19 12.80 2.14
CA ASN A 198 13.78 12.54 2.47
C ASN A 198 12.78 13.48 1.74
N ASN A 199 13.21 14.18 0.69
CA ASN A 199 12.33 15.01 -0.13
C ASN A 199 11.59 14.15 -1.17
N SER A 200 10.30 13.92 -0.95
CA SER A 200 9.42 13.15 -1.84
C SER A 200 8.98 13.93 -3.09
N ASN A 201 9.29 15.22 -3.20
CA ASN A 201 8.86 16.08 -4.30
C ASN A 201 10.01 16.51 -5.23
N GLN A 202 11.23 16.07 -4.97
CA GLN A 202 12.39 16.38 -5.80
C GLN A 202 13.12 15.10 -6.21
N ILE A 203 13.49 15.03 -7.48
CA ILE A 203 14.46 14.06 -7.99
C ILE A 203 15.49 14.76 -8.86
N TYR A 204 16.63 14.10 -9.01
CA TYR A 204 17.53 14.36 -10.13
C TYR A 204 17.44 13.20 -11.10
N LYS A 205 17.33 13.49 -12.39
CA LYS A 205 17.14 12.49 -13.43
C LYS A 205 18.23 12.63 -14.47
N TYR A 206 18.92 11.54 -14.77
CA TYR A 206 19.78 11.44 -15.94
C TYR A 206 19.08 10.56 -16.96
N THR A 207 18.79 11.06 -18.15
CA THR A 207 18.21 10.27 -19.24
C THR A 207 19.29 9.89 -20.24
N ASN A 208 19.41 8.61 -20.57
CA ASN A 208 20.38 8.14 -21.55
C ASN A 208 20.08 8.80 -22.92
N THR A 209 21.06 9.50 -23.47
CA THR A 209 20.91 10.24 -24.74
C THR A 209 20.74 9.33 -25.96
N HIS A 210 21.12 8.06 -25.85
CA HIS A 210 20.98 7.06 -26.93
C HIS A 210 19.69 6.25 -26.80
N ASN A 211 19.09 6.20 -25.61
CA ASN A 211 17.84 5.51 -25.37
C ASN A 211 17.03 6.22 -24.27
N SER A 212 16.04 7.01 -24.66
CA SER A 212 15.22 7.79 -23.72
C SER A 212 14.37 6.94 -22.76
N LYS A 213 14.30 5.63 -22.96
CA LYS A 213 13.67 4.67 -22.05
C LYS A 213 14.56 4.29 -20.87
N GLU A 214 15.85 4.54 -20.96
CA GLU A 214 16.82 4.28 -19.90
C GLU A 214 17.16 5.57 -19.17
N TYR A 215 17.06 5.55 -17.85
CA TYR A 215 17.37 6.71 -17.02
C TYR A 215 17.82 6.28 -15.62
N PHE A 216 18.59 7.14 -14.97
CA PHE A 216 18.87 7.06 -13.54
C PHE A 216 18.06 8.11 -12.80
N LEU A 217 17.45 7.72 -11.69
CA LEU A 217 16.84 8.63 -10.73
C LEU A 217 17.70 8.67 -9.48
N ILE A 218 18.05 9.87 -9.04
CA ILE A 218 18.90 10.09 -7.87
C ILE A 218 18.06 10.80 -6.81
N THR A 219 17.96 10.15 -5.66
CA THR A 219 17.31 10.64 -4.44
C THR A 219 18.18 10.29 -3.24
N SER A 220 18.02 11.03 -2.15
CA SER A 220 18.71 10.74 -0.88
C SER A 220 17.69 10.47 0.21
N TYR A 221 17.98 9.50 1.06
CA TYR A 221 17.17 9.16 2.23
C TYR A 221 18.05 9.09 3.47
N VAL A 222 17.53 9.58 4.59
CA VAL A 222 18.13 9.34 5.91
C VAL A 222 17.28 8.28 6.60
N HIS A 223 17.89 7.13 6.88
CA HIS A 223 17.26 6.01 7.58
C HIS A 223 17.75 5.94 9.03
N GLY A 224 16.83 5.77 9.98
CA GLY A 224 17.12 5.66 11.41
C GLY A 224 17.66 4.30 11.88
N GLY A 225 18.26 3.51 11.00
CA GLY A 225 18.76 2.16 11.27
C GLY A 225 17.74 1.04 11.02
N TYR A 226 18.25 -0.13 10.62
CA TYR A 226 17.53 -1.40 10.44
C TYR A 226 17.53 -2.27 11.70
#